data_AF-A0A956GTU4-F1
#
_entry.id   AF-A0A956GTU4-F1
#
_cell.length_a   1.000
_cell.length_b   1.000
_cell.length_c   1.000
_cell.angle_alpha   90.00
_cell.angle_beta   90.00
_cell.angle_gamma   90.00
#
_symmetry.space_group_name_H-M   'P 1'
#
loop_
_entity.id
_entity.type
_entity.pdbx_description
1 polymer ?
#
loop_
_entity_poly.entity_id
_entity_poly.type
_entity_poly.pdbx_seq_one_letter_code
_entity_poly.pdbx_strand_id
1 'polypeptide(L)'
;ILTTPIGSQALARDYGSRLDDLLDAPLVPATIADAKAAILDALDRWEPRAQVLALRLAAAPGAAGRAVLDLYYRVLTDDGETVALEGVLL
;
A
#
# COMPACT_ATOMS: atom_id res chain seq x y z
N ILE A 1 -7.48 -1.50 -4.07
CA ILE A 1 -6.32 -0.68 -4.52
C ILE A 1 -5.04 -1.48 -4.37
N LEU A 2 -4.48 -1.61 -3.15
CA LEU A 2 -3.15 -2.22 -2.95
C LEU A 2 -3.08 -3.71 -3.32
N THR A 3 -4.08 -4.50 -2.96
CA THR A 3 -4.16 -5.93 -3.27
C THR A 3 -4.69 -6.24 -4.67
N THR A 4 -4.82 -5.22 -5.52
CA THR A 4 -5.33 -5.36 -6.88
C THR A 4 -4.19 -5.14 -7.86
N PRO A 5 -3.72 -6.17 -8.58
CA PRO A 5 -2.71 -6.02 -9.62
C PRO A 5 -3.22 -5.12 -10.75
N ILE A 6 -2.36 -4.24 -11.27
CA ILE A 6 -2.66 -3.46 -12.46
C ILE A 6 -2.97 -4.41 -13.63
N GLY A 7 -4.00 -4.11 -14.41
CA GLY A 7 -4.44 -4.90 -15.55
C GLY A 7 -5.41 -6.04 -15.22
N SER A 8 -5.62 -6.35 -13.94
CA SER A 8 -6.51 -7.43 -13.49
C SER A 8 -8.00 -7.14 -13.71
N GLN A 9 -8.41 -5.87 -13.68
CA GLN A 9 -9.79 -5.48 -13.89
C GLN A 9 -10.06 -5.15 -15.37
N ALA A 10 -10.89 -5.96 -16.03
CA ALA A 10 -11.19 -5.79 -17.46
C ALA A 10 -11.75 -4.42 -17.82
N LEU A 11 -12.61 -3.86 -16.95
CA LEU A 11 -13.25 -2.55 -17.15
C LEU A 11 -12.42 -1.37 -16.62
N ALA A 12 -11.31 -1.63 -15.94
CA ALA A 12 -10.47 -0.61 -15.31
C ALA A 12 -9.00 -1.08 -15.28
N ARG A 13 -8.39 -1.24 -16.46
CA ARG A 13 -7.06 -1.88 -16.55
C ARG A 13 -5.95 -1.13 -15.85
N ASP A 14 -6.07 0.18 -15.68
CA ASP A 14 -5.08 0.96 -14.95
C ASP A 14 -5.24 0.87 -13.43
N TYR A 15 -6.40 0.41 -12.94
CA TYR A 15 -6.69 0.38 -11.51
C TYR A 15 -5.86 -0.67 -10.79
N GLY A 16 -5.32 -0.30 -9.64
CA GLY A 16 -4.56 -1.19 -8.78
C GLY A 16 -3.22 -0.61 -8.37
N SER A 17 -2.30 -1.50 -8.02
CA SER A 17 -0.92 -1.21 -7.70
C SER A 17 0.00 -2.28 -8.27
N ARG A 18 1.31 -1.99 -8.30
CA ARG A 18 2.39 -2.95 -8.63
C ARG A 18 2.95 -3.65 -7.39
N LEU A 19 2.21 -3.60 -6.27
CA LEU A 19 2.69 -4.06 -4.97
C LEU A 19 2.84 -5.58 -4.92
N ASP A 20 1.99 -6.30 -5.65
CA ASP A 20 2.02 -7.76 -5.76
C ASP A 20 3.37 -8.28 -6.26
N ASP A 21 3.88 -7.74 -7.37
CA ASP A 21 5.20 -8.11 -7.92
C ASP A 21 6.34 -7.92 -6.90
N LEU A 22 6.22 -6.90 -6.03
CA LEU A 22 7.23 -6.55 -5.03
C LEU A 22 7.13 -7.41 -3.77
N LEU A 23 5.93 -7.89 -3.40
CA LEU A 23 5.73 -8.80 -2.28
C LEU A 23 6.15 -10.24 -2.62
N ASP A 24 6.06 -10.62 -3.89
CA ASP A 24 6.58 -11.91 -4.38
C ASP A 24 8.12 -11.97 -4.39
N ALA A 25 8.79 -10.81 -4.37
CA ALA A 25 10.23 -10.71 -4.26
C ALA A 25 10.72 -10.77 -2.79
N PRO A 26 11.99 -11.14 -2.54
CA PRO A 26 12.56 -11.05 -1.20
C PRO A 26 12.43 -9.64 -0.61
N LEU A 27 11.87 -9.52 0.60
CA LEU A 27 11.69 -8.26 1.32
C LEU A 27 13.01 -7.75 1.94
N VAL A 28 13.94 -7.40 1.06
CA VAL A 28 15.17 -6.69 1.41
C VAL A 28 14.93 -5.17 1.45
N PRO A 29 15.81 -4.35 2.05
CA PRO A 29 15.59 -2.91 2.18
C PRO A 29 15.27 -2.19 0.87
N ALA A 30 15.86 -2.61 -0.26
CA ALA A 30 15.57 -2.07 -1.58
C ALA A 30 14.12 -2.35 -2.00
N THR A 31 13.70 -3.62 -1.99
CA THR A 31 12.32 -4.04 -2.31
C THR A 31 11.30 -3.39 -1.38
N ILE A 32 11.62 -3.24 -0.09
CA ILE A 32 10.76 -2.54 0.87
C ILE A 32 10.60 -1.07 0.46
N ALA A 33 11.67 -0.39 0.06
CA ALA A 33 11.58 1.00 -0.40
C ALA A 33 10.71 1.12 -1.66
N ASP A 34 10.88 0.22 -2.63
CA ASP A 34 10.06 0.17 -3.84
C ASP A 34 8.59 -0.14 -3.53
N ALA A 35 8.32 -1.06 -2.60
CA ALA A 35 6.97 -1.40 -2.16
C ALA A 35 6.28 -0.21 -1.48
N LYS A 36 7.01 0.54 -0.65
CA LYS A 36 6.50 1.79 -0.05
C LYS A 36 6.16 2.82 -1.11
N ALA A 37 7.03 3.01 -2.10
CA ALA A 37 6.76 3.92 -3.22
C ALA A 37 5.51 3.48 -4.01
N ALA A 38 5.38 2.18 -4.31
CA ALA A 38 4.20 1.64 -4.99
C ALA A 38 2.90 1.84 -4.20
N ILE A 39 2.93 1.71 -2.87
CA ILE A 39 1.77 2.00 -2.01
C ILE A 39 1.40 3.49 -2.10
N LEU A 40 2.39 4.38 -1.97
CA LEU A 40 2.16 5.83 -2.04
C LEU A 40 1.61 6.25 -3.40
N ASP A 41 2.21 5.77 -4.50
CA ASP A 41 1.75 6.06 -5.86
C ASP A 41 0.31 5.60 -6.10
N ALA A 42 -0.04 4.40 -5.61
CA ALA A 42 -1.38 3.86 -5.76
C ALA A 42 -2.42 4.64 -4.93
N LEU A 43 -2.07 5.05 -3.70
CA LEU A 43 -2.94 5.85 -2.85
C LEU A 43 -3.12 7.26 -3.40
N ASP A 44 -2.05 7.92 -3.87
CA ASP A 44 -2.11 9.25 -4.47
C ASP A 44 -3.00 9.26 -5.72
N ARG A 45 -2.87 8.22 -6.57
CA ARG A 45 -3.68 8.10 -7.79
C ARG A 45 -5.15 7.76 -7.52
N TRP A 46 -5.42 6.85 -6.60
CA TRP A 46 -6.76 6.23 -6.45
C TRP A 46 -7.53 6.67 -5.22
N GLU A 47 -6.87 7.26 -4.22
CA GLU A 47 -7.50 7.77 -2.99
C GLU A 47 -6.98 9.18 -2.65
N PRO A 48 -7.25 10.20 -3.50
CA PRO A 48 -6.75 11.57 -3.32
C PRO A 48 -7.33 12.27 -2.06
N ARG A 49 -8.33 11.66 -1.43
CA ARG A 49 -8.88 12.12 -0.15
C ARG A 49 -8.02 11.70 1.04
N ALA A 50 -7.05 10.80 0.87
CA ALA A 50 -6.18 10.33 1.94
C ALA A 50 -4.79 10.96 1.82
N GLN A 51 -4.45 11.86 2.74
CA GLN A 51 -3.09 12.35 2.90
C GLN A 51 -2.31 11.41 3.82
N VAL A 52 -1.39 10.62 3.27
CA VAL A 52 -0.54 9.72 4.06
C VAL A 52 0.40 10.53 4.96
N LEU A 53 0.35 10.26 6.26
CA LEU A 53 1.16 10.92 7.30
C LEU A 53 2.34 10.04 7.73
N ALA A 54 2.12 8.73 7.85
CA ALA A 54 3.17 7.76 8.14
C ALA A 54 2.86 6.41 7.50
N LEU A 55 3.91 5.70 7.08
CA LEU A 55 3.82 4.38 6.49
C LEU A 55 4.97 3.51 7.00
N ARG A 56 4.62 2.36 7.58
CA ARG A 56 5.55 1.30 7.94
C ARG A 56 5.20 0.04 7.18
N LEU A 57 6.21 -0.60 6.62
CA LEU A 57 6.10 -1.89 5.96
C LEU A 57 7.22 -2.77 6.51
N ALA A 58 6.88 -3.98 6.95
CA ALA A 58 7.82 -4.96 7.46
C ALA A 58 7.46 -6.36 6.96
N ALA A 59 8.44 -7.26 6.85
CA ALA A 59 8.16 -8.66 6.56
C ALA A 59 7.32 -9.28 7.70
N ALA A 60 6.33 -10.08 7.34
CA ALA A 60 5.51 -10.77 8.32
C ALA A 60 6.32 -11.88 9.02
N PRO A 61 6.29 -11.98 10.37
CA PRO A 61 6.98 -13.04 11.08
C PRO A 61 6.49 -14.42 10.65
N GLY A 62 7.41 -15.30 10.24
CA GLY A 62 7.10 -16.70 9.94
C GLY A 62 6.40 -16.94 8.59
N ALA A 63 6.24 -15.93 7.72
CA ALA A 63 5.66 -16.10 6.39
C ALA A 63 6.52 -15.41 5.31
N ALA A 64 7.08 -16.22 4.41
CA ALA A 64 7.73 -15.70 3.20
C ALA A 64 6.68 -15.09 2.26
N GLY A 65 7.03 -13.99 1.59
CA GLY A 65 6.15 -13.31 0.63
C GLY A 65 4.97 -12.58 1.26
N ARG A 66 4.99 -12.32 2.57
CA ARG A 66 3.95 -11.53 3.26
C ARG A 66 4.55 -10.34 3.97
N ALA A 67 3.81 -9.24 3.98
CA ALA A 67 4.20 -8.04 4.68
C ALA A 67 3.10 -7.56 5.64
N VAL A 68 3.53 -6.86 6.68
CA VAL A 68 2.66 -6.13 7.61
C VAL A 68 2.79 -4.65 7.29
N LEU A 69 1.66 -4.02 6.99
CA LEU A 69 1.52 -2.61 6.71
C LEU A 69 0.86 -1.91 7.91
N ASP A 70 1.52 -0.86 8.40
CA ASP A 70 0.89 0.16 9.24
C ASP A 70 0.82 1.46 8.44
N LEU A 71 -0.37 2.04 8.35
CA LEU A 71 -0.65 3.25 7.60
C LEU A 71 -1.39 4.25 8.48
N TYR A 72 -0.83 5.44 8.63
CA TYR A 72 -1.48 6.58 9.27
C TYR A 72 -1.74 7.64 8.23
N TYR A 73 -2.98 8.09 8.08
CA TYR A 73 -3.36 9.08 7.09
C TYR A 73 -4.42 10.03 7.62
N ARG A 74 -4.52 11.20 7.01
CA ARG A 74 -5.59 12.17 7.23
C ARG A 74 -6.57 12.12 6.08
N VAL A 75 -7.86 12.14 6.40
CA VAL A 75 -8.94 12.32 5.44
C VAL A 75 -9.09 13.81 5.17
N LEU A 76 -8.98 14.22 3.90
CA LEU A 76 -9.09 15.61 3.43
C LEU A 76 -10.56 16.02 3.22
N THR A 77 -11.43 15.66 4.16
CA THR A 77 -12.80 16.19 4.29
C THR A 77 -12.82 17.39 5.24
N ASP A 78 -13.95 18.09 5.33
CA ASP A 78 -14.10 19.27 6.21
C ASP A 78 -13.74 18.98 7.68
N ASP A 79 -13.94 17.74 8.16
CA ASP A 79 -13.67 17.33 9.54
C ASP A 79 -12.20 16.98 9.81
N GLY A 80 -11.38 16.76 8.77
CA GLY A 80 -9.94 16.54 8.89
C GLY A 80 -9.50 15.30 9.71
N GLU A 81 -10.36 14.28 9.79
CA GLU A 81 -10.15 13.09 10.62
C GLU A 81 -8.83 12.36 10.28
N THR A 82 -8.10 11.92 11.29
CA THR A 82 -6.94 11.05 11.10
C THR A 82 -7.28 9.61 11.41
N VAL A 83 -6.91 8.70 10.52
CA VAL A 83 -7.17 7.27 10.61
C VAL A 83 -5.84 6.51 10.69
N ALA A 84 -5.78 5.53 11.59
CA ALA A 84 -4.69 4.58 11.70
C ALA A 84 -5.18 3.18 11.30
N LEU A 85 -4.48 2.57 10.34
CA LEU A 85 -4.62 1.16 9.98
C LEU A 85 -3.36 0.46 10.44
N GLU A 86 -3.48 -0.44 11.41
CA GLU A 86 -2.35 -1.13 12.02
C GLU A 86 -2.45 -2.63 11.75
N GLY A 87 -1.30 -3.26 11.49
CA GLY A 87 -1.21 -4.70 11.35
C GLY A 87 -1.89 -5.26 10.11
N VAL A 88 -2.07 -4.47 9.05
CA VAL A 88 -2.72 -4.94 7.82
C VAL A 88 -1.80 -5.93 7.13
N LEU A 89 -2.28 -7.16 6.96
CA LEU A 89 -1.52 -8.21 6.30
C LEU A 89 -1.73 -8.12 4.78
N LEU A 90 -0.61 -8.01 4.07
CA LEU A 90 -0.52 -7.97 2.61
C LEU A 90 0.07 -9.28 2.09
#